data_AF-A0AAW2BV23-F1
#
_entry.id   AF-A0AAW2BV23-F1
#
_cell.length_a   1.000
_cell.length_b   1.000
_cell.length_c   1.000
_cell.angle_alpha   90.00
_cell.angle_beta   90.00
_cell.angle_gamma   90.00
#
_symmetry.space_group_name_H-M   'P 1'
#
loop_
_entity.id
_entity.type
_entity.pdbx_description
1 polymer ?
#
loop_
_entity_poly.entity_id
_entity_poly.type
_entity_poly.pdbx_seq_one_letter_code
_entity_poly.pdbx_strand_id
1 'polypeptide(L)'
;MPQKCMYGVKRVENIKDSIGRERVIYTFQGNNQVQQVSLHYPNVIFNPPEAIDHLHNCVSMLDVVTSMKIPQGNQTFGVPNQRVLEESENLVDSIEEIRFKFLFIAKPVSVDGDVGRRQCQVT
;
A
#
# COMPACT_ATOMS: atom_id res chain seq x y z
N MET A 1 -8.08 27.10 28.93
CA MET A 1 -7.78 27.56 27.55
C MET A 1 -7.50 26.32 26.71
N PRO A 2 -8.23 26.03 25.62
CA PRO A 2 -7.93 24.85 24.82
C PRO A 2 -6.62 25.09 24.08
N GLN A 3 -5.66 24.19 24.28
CA GLN A 3 -4.40 24.20 23.54
C GLN A 3 -4.72 23.99 22.06
N LYS A 4 -4.42 25.01 21.26
CA LYS A 4 -4.55 24.95 19.80
C LYS A 4 -3.32 24.19 19.29
N CYS A 5 -3.42 22.88 19.14
CA CYS A 5 -2.41 22.10 18.42
C CYS A 5 -2.40 22.56 16.95
N MET A 6 -1.45 23.42 16.57
CA MET A 6 -1.21 23.72 15.17
C MET A 6 -0.43 22.56 14.56
N TYR A 7 -1.14 21.62 13.94
CA TYR A 7 -0.51 20.67 13.04
C TYR A 7 -0.01 21.43 11.80
N GLY A 8 1.27 21.28 11.46
CA GLY A 8 1.88 21.96 10.31
C GLY A 8 1.34 21.43 8.99
N VAL A 9 0.21 21.97 8.54
CA VAL A 9 -0.33 21.71 7.20
C VAL A 9 0.60 22.36 6.18
N LYS A 10 1.22 21.55 5.31
CA LYS A 10 2.08 22.09 4.25
C LYS A 10 1.31 22.51 3.02
N ARG A 11 0.20 21.85 2.73
CA ARG A 11 -0.59 22.11 1.53
C ARG A 11 -2.06 21.88 1.78
N VAL A 12 -2.86 22.81 1.27
CA VAL A 12 -4.31 22.72 1.21
C VAL A 12 -4.68 22.69 -0.27
N GLU A 13 -5.31 21.62 -0.71
CA GLU A 13 -5.77 21.47 -2.09
C GLU A 13 -7.30 21.39 -2.14
N ASN A 14 -7.91 22.15 -3.05
CA ASN A 14 -9.34 22.04 -3.32
C ASN A 14 -9.53 21.08 -4.49
N ILE A 15 -10.24 19.98 -4.26
CA ILE A 15 -10.53 18.98 -5.26
C ILE A 15 -12.04 18.83 -5.38
N LYS A 16 -12.55 18.81 -6.61
CA LYS A 16 -13.95 18.47 -6.86
C LYS A 16 -14.06 16.95 -6.95
N ASP A 17 -14.92 16.34 -6.14
CA ASP A 17 -15.21 14.91 -6.26
C ASP A 17 -16.03 14.60 -7.51
N SER A 18 -16.23 13.31 -7.79
CA SER A 18 -16.98 12.82 -8.96
C SER A 18 -18.44 13.28 -8.99
N ILE A 19 -18.95 13.89 -7.91
CA ILE A 19 -20.30 14.42 -7.75
C ILE A 19 -20.31 15.96 -7.76
N GLY A 20 -19.16 16.58 -8.04
CA GLY A 20 -18.99 18.03 -8.11
C GLY A 20 -18.90 18.73 -6.75
N ARG A 21 -18.80 18.01 -5.64
CA ARG A 21 -18.62 18.62 -4.31
C ARG A 21 -17.16 19.01 -4.11
N GLU A 22 -16.96 20.22 -3.63
CA GLU A 22 -15.63 20.72 -3.27
C GLU A 22 -15.17 20.08 -1.96
N ARG A 23 -14.00 19.44 -1.99
CA ARG A 23 -13.34 18.85 -0.84
C ARG A 23 -11.99 19.52 -0.64
N VAL A 24 -11.70 19.84 0.61
CA VAL A 24 -10.43 20.39 1.03
C VAL A 24 -9.55 19.25 1.54
N ILE A 25 -8.41 19.03 0.90
CA ILE A 25 -7.42 18.04 1.33
C ILE A 25 -6.29 18.75 2.05
N TYR A 26 -5.98 18.27 3.25
CA TYR A 26 -4.84 18.72 4.05
C TYR A 26 -3.70 17.70 3.94
N THR A 27 -2.54 18.16 3.48
CA THR A 27 -1.35 17.32 3.38
C THR A 27 -0.39 17.62 4.53
N PHE A 28 -0.05 16.57 5.29
CA PHE A 28 0.92 16.61 6.39
C PHE A 28 2.25 15.99 5.96
N GLN A 29 3.35 16.48 6.50
CA GLN A 29 4.66 15.83 6.35
C GLN A 29 5.05 15.12 7.64
N GLY A 30 5.12 13.79 7.56
CA GLY A 30 5.60 12.92 8.64
C GLY A 30 4.49 12.17 9.38
N ASN A 31 4.75 10.89 9.65
CA ASN A 31 3.78 9.95 10.20
C ASN A 31 3.23 10.37 11.57
N ASN A 32 4.08 11.02 12.39
CA ASN A 32 3.69 11.47 13.73
C ASN A 32 2.55 12.50 13.73
N GLN A 33 2.50 13.39 12.72
CA GLN A 33 1.44 14.39 12.62
C GLN A 33 0.12 13.76 12.20
N VAL A 34 0.17 12.81 11.25
CA VAL A 34 -1.01 12.07 10.78
C VAL A 34 -1.59 11.21 11.91
N GLN A 35 -0.74 10.54 12.71
CA GLN A 35 -1.19 9.78 13.88
C GLN A 35 -1.91 10.67 14.89
N GLN A 36 -1.35 11.84 15.23
CA GLN A 36 -2.02 12.75 16.18
C GLN A 36 -3.36 13.27 15.67
N VAL A 37 -3.46 13.58 14.36
CA VAL A 37 -4.74 13.99 13.76
C VAL A 37 -5.74 12.84 13.76
N SER A 38 -5.31 11.61 13.45
CA SER A 38 -6.16 10.41 13.48
C SER A 38 -6.78 10.16 14.87
N LEU A 39 -5.99 10.34 15.93
CA LEU A 39 -6.44 10.18 17.31
C LEU A 39 -7.50 11.22 17.74
N HIS A 40 -7.36 12.48 17.29
CA HIS A 40 -8.25 13.56 17.69
C HIS A 40 -9.44 13.77 16.75
N TYR A 41 -9.32 13.38 15.49
CA TYR A 41 -10.30 13.62 14.44
C TYR A 41 -10.44 12.38 13.52
N PRO A 42 -10.97 11.26 14.02
CA PRO A 42 -11.04 10.01 13.24
C PRO A 42 -11.85 10.15 11.94
N ASN A 43 -12.84 11.05 11.93
CA ASN A 43 -13.72 11.26 10.77
C ASN A 43 -13.08 12.07 9.62
N VAL A 44 -11.89 12.65 9.80
CA VAL A 44 -11.19 13.41 8.74
C VAL A 44 -10.11 12.59 8.03
N ILE A 45 -9.83 11.38 8.52
CA ILE A 45 -8.84 10.46 7.95
C ILE A 45 -9.56 9.39 7.13
N PHE A 46 -9.38 9.41 5.81
CA PHE A 46 -9.97 8.40 4.92
C PHE A 46 -9.21 7.07 4.94
N ASN A 47 -7.89 7.14 5.05
CA ASN A 47 -7.00 5.97 5.11
C ASN A 47 -6.16 6.10 6.38
N PRO A 48 -6.39 5.27 7.41
CA PRO A 48 -5.62 5.34 8.65
C PRO A 48 -4.16 4.94 8.39
N PRO A 49 -3.20 5.45 9.19
CA PRO A 49 -1.78 5.12 9.05
C PRO A 49 -1.53 3.62 8.97
N GLU A 50 -2.19 2.82 9.80
CA GLU A 50 -2.05 1.36 9.82
C GLU A 50 -2.44 0.71 8.48
N ALA A 51 -3.48 1.22 7.82
CA ALA A 51 -3.89 0.72 6.51
C ALA A 51 -2.89 1.11 5.40
N ILE A 52 -2.24 2.28 5.51
CA ILE A 52 -1.20 2.72 4.57
C ILE A 52 0.09 1.93 4.80
N ASP A 53 0.49 1.71 6.06
CA ASP A 53 1.66 0.91 6.43
C ASP A 53 1.57 -0.52 5.89
N HIS A 54 0.36 -1.08 5.88
CA HIS A 54 0.09 -2.37 5.26
C HIS A 54 0.31 -2.39 3.74
N LEU A 55 0.22 -1.25 3.04
CA LEU A 55 0.51 -1.13 1.61
C LEU A 55 2.01 -0.96 1.32
N HIS A 56 2.83 -0.65 2.33
CA HIS A 56 4.28 -0.50 2.17
C HIS A 56 5.05 -1.84 2.06
N ASN A 57 4.34 -2.97 2.12
CA ASN A 57 4.89 -4.30 1.94
C ASN A 57 4.02 -5.10 0.94
N CYS A 58 4.65 -5.63 -0.11
CA CYS A 58 3.99 -6.38 -1.19
C CYS A 58 3.24 -7.62 -0.67
N VAL A 59 3.77 -8.31 0.34
CA VAL A 59 3.16 -9.52 0.90
C VAL A 59 1.86 -9.14 1.60
N SER A 60 1.95 -8.24 2.58
CA SER A 60 0.77 -7.81 3.34
C SER A 60 -0.28 -7.23 2.41
N MET A 61 0.10 -6.33 1.49
CA MET A 61 -0.82 -5.76 0.50
C MET A 61 -1.61 -6.83 -0.27
N LEU A 62 -0.97 -7.94 -0.65
CA LEU A 62 -1.60 -9.00 -1.43
C LEU A 62 -2.34 -10.03 -0.55
N ASP A 63 -2.04 -10.14 0.74
CA ASP A 63 -2.79 -10.99 1.69
C ASP A 63 -4.25 -10.54 1.83
N VAL A 64 -4.53 -9.24 1.69
CA VAL A 64 -5.92 -8.76 1.64
C VAL A 64 -6.61 -9.26 0.37
N VAL A 65 -5.89 -9.37 -0.75
CA VAL A 65 -6.45 -9.87 -2.01
C VAL A 65 -6.79 -11.35 -1.92
N THR A 66 -5.95 -12.16 -1.27
CA THR A 66 -6.21 -13.60 -1.08
C THR A 66 -7.37 -13.88 -0.15
N SER A 67 -7.63 -13.02 0.84
CA SER A 67 -8.73 -13.19 1.80
C SER A 67 -10.10 -12.72 1.29
N MET A 68 -10.16 -11.96 0.20
CA MET A 68 -11.40 -11.44 -0.36
C MET A 68 -12.26 -12.53 -1.02
N LYS A 69 -13.53 -12.63 -0.59
CA LYS A 69 -14.53 -13.53 -1.18
C LYS A 69 -15.37 -12.78 -2.21
N ILE A 70 -14.91 -12.77 -3.46
CA ILE A 70 -15.61 -12.13 -4.56
C ILE A 70 -16.31 -13.19 -5.41
N PRO A 71 -17.62 -13.05 -5.73
CA PRO A 71 -18.29 -13.94 -6.69
C PRO A 71 -17.64 -13.83 -8.06
N GLN A 72 -17.06 -14.91 -8.57
CA GLN A 72 -16.20 -14.82 -9.76
C GLN A 72 -16.89 -15.21 -11.08
N GLY A 73 -18.06 -15.86 -11.04
CA GLY A 73 -18.71 -16.35 -12.25
C GLY A 73 -17.74 -17.16 -13.12
N ASN A 74 -17.46 -16.66 -14.33
CA ASN A 74 -16.50 -17.25 -15.28
C ASN A 74 -15.12 -16.54 -15.30
N GLN A 75 -14.88 -15.58 -14.41
CA GLN A 75 -13.62 -14.85 -14.32
C GLN A 75 -12.72 -15.45 -13.24
N THR A 76 -11.43 -15.10 -13.29
CA THR A 76 -10.47 -15.45 -12.25
C THR A 76 -10.00 -14.19 -11.55
N PHE A 77 -10.05 -14.20 -10.23
CA PHE A 77 -9.51 -13.17 -9.35
C PHE A 77 -8.70 -13.85 -8.25
N GLY A 78 -7.49 -13.36 -8.03
CA GLY A 78 -6.55 -13.92 -7.08
C GLY A 78 -5.18 -13.31 -7.25
N VAL A 79 -4.26 -13.73 -6.40
CA VAL A 79 -2.87 -13.31 -6.44
C VAL A 79 -2.08 -14.33 -7.27
N PRO A 80 -1.22 -13.89 -8.22
CA PRO A 80 -0.33 -14.79 -8.93
C PRO A 80 0.57 -15.57 -7.96
N ASN A 81 0.99 -16.78 -8.34
CA ASN A 81 1.98 -17.54 -7.56
C ASN A 81 3.21 -16.66 -7.33
N GLN A 82 3.57 -16.45 -6.06
CA GLN A 82 4.68 -15.57 -5.66
C GLN A 82 5.40 -16.12 -4.41
N ARG A 83 6.69 -15.80 -4.26
CA ARG A 83 7.48 -16.06 -3.04
C ARG A 83 8.30 -14.84 -2.69
N VAL A 84 8.52 -14.65 -1.39
CA VAL A 84 9.63 -13.82 -0.92
C VAL A 84 10.89 -14.67 -0.93
N LEU A 85 11.96 -14.12 -1.49
CA LEU A 85 13.31 -14.68 -1.42
C LEU A 85 14.14 -13.77 -0.53
N GLU A 86 14.62 -14.30 0.58
CA GLU A 86 15.53 -13.57 1.46
C GLU A 86 16.96 -13.60 0.92
N GLU A 87 17.35 -14.73 0.32
CA GLU A 87 18.67 -14.97 -0.24
C GLU A 87 18.54 -15.56 -1.65
N SER A 88 19.42 -15.14 -2.56
CA SER A 88 19.37 -15.54 -3.98
C SER A 88 19.64 -17.02 -4.22
N GLU A 89 20.34 -17.68 -3.30
CA GLU A 89 20.64 -19.12 -3.34
C GLU A 89 19.39 -19.99 -3.24
N ASN A 90 18.32 -19.50 -2.61
CA ASN A 90 17.04 -20.21 -2.47
C ASN A 90 16.15 -20.10 -3.71
N LEU A 91 16.61 -19.45 -4.79
CA LEU A 91 15.79 -19.19 -5.98
C LEU A 91 15.45 -20.49 -6.74
N VAL A 92 16.41 -21.39 -6.93
CA VAL A 92 16.23 -22.63 -7.70
C VAL A 92 15.21 -23.53 -7.00
N ASP A 93 15.40 -23.76 -5.70
CA ASP A 93 14.48 -24.54 -4.88
C ASP A 93 13.07 -23.94 -4.87
N SER A 94 12.97 -22.60 -4.88
CA SER A 94 11.70 -21.89 -4.95
C SER A 94 10.99 -21.99 -6.29
N ILE A 95 11.73 -22.04 -7.39
CA ILE A 95 11.16 -22.25 -8.73
C ILE A 95 10.50 -23.63 -8.80
N GLU A 96 11.18 -24.65 -8.25
CA GLU A 96 10.67 -26.03 -8.23
C GLU A 96 9.45 -26.18 -7.30
N GLU A 97 9.52 -25.64 -6.08
CA GLU A 97 8.46 -25.79 -5.06
C GLU A 97 7.14 -25.12 -5.51
N ILE A 98 7.22 -23.94 -6.12
CA ILE A 98 6.06 -23.10 -6.43
C ILE A 98 5.64 -23.28 -7.89
N ARG A 99 6.37 -24.13 -8.64
CA ARG A 99 6.17 -24.40 -10.06
C ARG A 99 6.10 -23.09 -10.85
N PHE A 100 7.03 -22.18 -10.58
CA PHE A 100 7.11 -20.96 -11.36
C PHE A 100 7.29 -21.34 -12.83
N LYS A 101 6.34 -20.93 -13.67
CA LYS A 101 6.51 -21.03 -15.11
C LYS A 101 7.60 -20.04 -15.51
N PHE A 102 8.41 -20.43 -16.48
CA PHE A 102 9.50 -19.61 -17.01
C PHE A 102 8.97 -18.22 -17.43
N LEU A 103 9.77 -17.18 -17.16
CA LEU A 103 9.41 -15.76 -17.12
C LEU A 103 8.69 -15.34 -15.82
N PHE A 104 9.47 -14.84 -14.86
CA PHE A 104 8.94 -14.27 -13.61
C PHE A 104 9.47 -12.85 -13.38
N ILE A 105 8.73 -12.08 -12.58
CA ILE A 105 9.05 -10.68 -12.27
C ILE A 105 9.54 -10.60 -10.84
N ALA A 106 10.79 -10.21 -10.65
CA ALA A 106 11.32 -9.86 -9.35
C ALA A 106 10.92 -8.42 -9.00
N LYS A 107 10.39 -8.24 -7.79
CA LYS A 107 10.04 -6.93 -7.22
C LYS A 107 10.56 -6.81 -5.78
N PRO A 108 10.94 -5.59 -5.35
CA PRO A 108 11.21 -5.32 -3.94
C PRO A 108 9.99 -5.66 -3.06
N VAL A 109 10.24 -6.28 -1.92
CA VAL A 109 9.19 -6.58 -0.93
C VAL A 109 8.62 -5.29 -0.35
N SER A 110 9.48 -4.30 -0.09
CA SER A 110 9.01 -3.01 0.36
C SER A 110 8.62 -2.10 -0.81
N VAL A 111 7.49 -1.44 -0.66
CA VAL A 111 6.88 -0.57 -1.65
C VAL A 111 6.73 0.82 -1.03
N ASP A 112 7.77 1.63 -1.12
CA ASP A 112 7.65 3.06 -0.82
C ASP A 112 7.90 3.88 -2.08
N GLY A 113 7.67 5.19 -2.00
CA GLY A 113 7.79 6.09 -3.15
C GLY A 113 9.22 6.27 -3.67
N ASP A 114 10.22 5.62 -3.06
CA ASP A 114 11.59 5.72 -3.48
C ASP A 114 11.81 5.11 -4.87
N VAL A 115 12.78 5.64 -5.60
CA VAL A 115 13.09 5.20 -6.96
C VAL A 115 13.56 3.74 -6.97
N GLY A 116 14.35 3.33 -5.98
CA GLY A 116 14.84 1.95 -5.86
C GLY A 116 13.72 0.93 -5.67
N ARG A 117 12.63 1.31 -4.99
CA ARG A 117 11.49 0.43 -4.70
C ARG A 117 10.49 0.32 -5.85
N ARG A 118 10.71 1.07 -6.94
CA ARG A 118 9.91 1.01 -8.18
C ARG A 118 10.53 0.13 -9.28
N GLN A 119 11.75 -0.36 -9.07
CA GLN A 119 12.46 -1.18 -10.06
C GLN A 119 11.93 -2.62 -10.05
N CYS A 120 11.52 -3.12 -11.22
CA CYS A 120 11.17 -4.52 -11.42
C CYS A 120 12.16 -5.12 -12.42
N GLN A 121 12.52 -6.39 -12.24
CA GLN A 121 13.38 -7.11 -13.18
C GLN A 121 12.63 -8.33 -13.72
N VAL A 122 12.67 -8.50 -15.05
CA VAL A 122 12.14 -9.70 -15.72
C VAL A 122 13.30 -10.68 -15.87
N THR A 123 13.10 -11.92 -15.48
CA THR A 123 14.10 -13.00 -15.57
C THR A 123 13.55 -14.19 -16.33
#